data_AF-A0AAP0NVU1-F1
#
_entry.id   AF-A0AAP0NVU1-F1
#
_cell.length_a   1.000
_cell.length_b   1.000
_cell.length_c   1.000
_cell.angle_alpha   90.00
_cell.angle_beta   90.00
_cell.angle_gamma   90.00
#
_symmetry.space_group_name_H-M   'P 1'
#
loop_
_entity.id
_entity.type
_entity.pdbx_description
1 polymer ?
#
loop_
_entity_poly.entity_id
_entity_poly.type
_entity_poly.pdbx_seq_one_letter_code
_entity_poly.pdbx_strand_id
1 'polypeptide(L)'
;MGTEASMQHVVVMRHGDRWDDAEPLWTAGAERPWDPPLTEGGRDRAYCVGRRLRRELGFPIHRAFVSPFLRCAETAAEVVTALCAVDHDDDLRRLAGETLSVDPARVKVSIEYGLCEIFSTKGIRVDRIPKDGEWSFNISELEAMMPAGTVDRTVECVDEKTNQTFAYAGKGVRAVISAFLPDVMVYVVEYCAYSHQQRRISFNSDNKFTAGNFEVVPDDLETGIRFRLTSELKSVE
;
A
#
# COMPACT_ATOMS: atom_id res chain seq x y z
N MET A 1 32.75 21.16 -2.06
CA MET A 1 31.91 20.14 -2.70
C MET A 1 30.56 20.21 -2.01
N GLY A 2 29.51 20.57 -2.75
CA GLY A 2 28.20 20.86 -2.19
C GLY A 2 27.49 19.59 -1.73
N THR A 3 26.69 19.70 -0.68
CA THR A 3 25.74 18.67 -0.27
C THR A 3 24.66 18.54 -1.35
N GLU A 4 24.63 17.41 -2.06
CA GLU A 4 23.49 17.10 -2.92
C GLU A 4 22.30 16.75 -2.03
N ALA A 5 21.30 17.62 -2.06
CA ALA A 5 20.02 17.36 -1.43
C ALA A 5 19.05 16.83 -2.47
N SER A 6 18.44 15.68 -2.19
CA SER A 6 17.37 15.09 -3.01
C SER A 6 16.08 14.98 -2.20
N MET A 7 14.97 14.80 -2.89
CA MET A 7 13.66 14.58 -2.26
C MET A 7 13.37 13.09 -2.23
N GLN A 8 13.03 12.57 -1.05
CA GLN A 8 12.46 11.24 -0.92
C GLN A 8 10.95 11.35 -0.81
N HIS A 9 10.25 10.58 -1.63
CA HIS A 9 8.79 10.49 -1.61
C HIS A 9 8.35 9.11 -1.09
N VAL A 10 7.26 9.10 -0.33
CA VAL A 10 6.62 7.90 0.19
C VAL A 10 5.14 8.00 -0.14
N VAL A 11 4.59 6.94 -0.72
CA VAL A 11 3.16 6.78 -0.95
C VAL A 11 2.68 5.61 -0.11
N VAL A 12 1.68 5.84 0.73
CA VAL A 12 1.05 4.79 1.53
C VAL A 12 -0.34 4.56 0.97
N MET A 13 -0.63 3.35 0.52
CA MET A 13 -1.88 3.00 -0.16
C MET A 13 -2.64 1.92 0.62
N ARG A 14 -3.96 2.08 0.72
CA ARG A 14 -4.87 1.04 1.24
C ARG A 14 -5.13 -0.01 0.16
N HIS A 15 -5.32 -1.27 0.57
CA HIS A 15 -5.76 -2.32 -0.34
C HIS A 15 -7.08 -1.98 -1.06
N GLY A 16 -7.39 -2.70 -2.12
CA GLY A 16 -8.65 -2.59 -2.87
C GLY A 16 -9.85 -3.26 -2.19
N ASP A 17 -10.99 -3.19 -2.89
CA ASP A 17 -12.30 -3.69 -2.48
C ASP A 17 -12.27 -5.21 -2.24
N ARG A 18 -12.67 -5.63 -1.04
CA ARG A 18 -12.56 -7.03 -0.59
C ARG A 18 -13.83 -7.83 -0.82
N TRP A 19 -13.69 -9.13 -1.06
CA TRP A 19 -14.83 -10.05 -1.24
C TRP A 19 -15.75 -10.14 -0.02
N ASP A 20 -15.21 -10.11 1.21
CA ASP A 20 -16.02 -10.23 2.43
C ASP A 20 -16.89 -8.99 2.69
N ASP A 21 -16.58 -7.85 2.07
CA ASP A 21 -17.42 -6.65 2.09
C ASP A 21 -18.52 -6.71 1.03
N ALA A 22 -18.22 -7.28 -0.14
CA ALA A 22 -19.17 -7.41 -1.25
C ALA A 22 -20.17 -8.53 -1.02
N GLU A 23 -19.72 -9.65 -0.44
CA GLU A 23 -20.53 -10.85 -0.21
C GLU A 23 -20.50 -11.25 1.28
N PRO A 24 -21.51 -10.84 2.06
CA PRO A 24 -21.54 -11.10 3.51
C PRO A 24 -21.47 -12.59 3.90
N LEU A 25 -21.88 -13.50 3.01
CA LEU A 25 -21.86 -14.95 3.24
C LEU A 25 -20.54 -15.63 2.83
N TRP A 26 -19.63 -14.92 2.14
CA TRP A 26 -18.36 -15.48 1.68
C TRP A 26 -17.57 -16.13 2.82
N THR A 27 -17.58 -15.50 4.01
CA THR A 27 -16.85 -15.98 5.17
C THR A 27 -17.31 -17.34 5.70
N ALA A 28 -18.53 -17.79 5.37
CA ALA A 28 -19.08 -19.05 5.89
C ALA A 28 -18.43 -20.30 5.28
N GLY A 29 -17.90 -20.18 4.06
CA GLY A 29 -17.23 -21.27 3.34
C GLY A 29 -15.76 -21.02 3.01
N ALA A 30 -15.23 -19.86 3.39
CA ALA A 30 -13.85 -19.49 3.09
C ALA A 30 -12.84 -20.29 3.94
N GLU A 31 -11.77 -20.75 3.31
CA GLU A 31 -10.65 -21.42 3.99
C GLU A 31 -9.91 -20.46 4.93
N ARG A 32 -9.74 -19.19 4.53
CA ARG A 32 -9.11 -18.12 5.33
C ARG A 32 -10.04 -16.91 5.44
N PRO A 33 -11.09 -16.93 6.29
CA PRO A 33 -12.06 -15.83 6.42
C PRO A 33 -11.47 -14.48 6.87
N TRP A 34 -10.27 -14.52 7.45
CA TRP A 34 -9.48 -13.35 7.87
C TRP A 34 -8.60 -12.76 6.77
N ASP A 35 -8.41 -13.48 5.66
CA ASP A 35 -7.59 -13.05 4.52
C ASP A 35 -8.40 -13.06 3.21
N PRO A 36 -9.45 -12.23 3.09
CA PRO A 36 -10.27 -12.19 1.89
C PRO A 36 -9.48 -11.68 0.68
N PRO A 37 -9.72 -12.25 -0.52
CA PRO A 37 -9.20 -11.71 -1.76
C PRO A 37 -9.91 -10.42 -2.15
N LEU A 38 -9.37 -9.72 -3.14
CA LEU A 38 -10.02 -8.62 -3.83
C LEU A 38 -11.16 -9.11 -4.72
N THR A 39 -12.20 -8.27 -4.83
CA THR A 39 -13.19 -8.36 -5.90
C THR A 39 -12.56 -8.03 -7.26
N GLU A 40 -13.25 -8.35 -8.36
CA GLU A 40 -12.82 -7.92 -9.70
C GLU A 40 -12.72 -6.38 -9.78
N GLY A 41 -13.74 -5.67 -9.32
CA GLY A 41 -13.72 -4.21 -9.25
C GLY A 41 -12.59 -3.64 -8.36
N GLY A 42 -12.21 -4.36 -7.30
CA GLY A 42 -11.06 -4.01 -6.47
C GLY A 42 -9.73 -4.12 -7.20
N ARG A 43 -9.56 -5.13 -8.07
CA ARG A 43 -8.38 -5.27 -8.93
C ARG A 43 -8.32 -4.16 -9.98
N ASP A 44 -9.43 -3.86 -10.64
CA ASP A 44 -9.49 -2.80 -11.65
C ASP A 44 -9.26 -1.41 -11.04
N ARG A 45 -9.81 -1.14 -9.85
CA ARG A 45 -9.53 0.09 -9.11
C ARG A 45 -8.06 0.22 -8.78
N ALA A 46 -7.42 -0.85 -8.29
CA ALA A 46 -6.00 -0.87 -7.95
C ALA A 46 -5.13 -0.56 -9.19
N TYR A 47 -5.42 -1.20 -10.32
CA TYR A 47 -4.75 -0.92 -11.59
C TYR A 47 -4.91 0.55 -12.02
N CYS A 48 -6.14 1.07 -11.97
CA CYS A 48 -6.42 2.46 -12.35
C CYS A 48 -5.67 3.47 -11.46
N VAL A 49 -5.57 3.21 -10.15
CA VAL A 49 -4.76 4.05 -9.24
C VAL A 49 -3.28 3.94 -9.57
N GLY A 50 -2.74 2.74 -9.81
CA GLY A 50 -1.34 2.59 -10.23
C GLY A 50 -1.01 3.34 -11.51
N ARG A 51 -1.92 3.31 -12.50
CA ARG A 51 -1.81 4.07 -13.75
C ARG A 51 -1.84 5.57 -13.50
N ARG A 52 -2.73 6.04 -12.62
CA ARG A 52 -2.80 7.44 -12.21
C ARG A 52 -1.49 7.90 -11.58
N LEU A 53 -0.97 7.14 -10.61
CA LEU A 53 0.31 7.39 -9.96
C LEU A 53 1.44 7.46 -11.01
N ARG A 54 1.49 6.54 -11.98
CA ARG A 54 2.48 6.58 -13.07
C ARG A 54 2.42 7.89 -13.87
N ARG A 55 1.22 8.40 -14.17
CA ARG A 55 1.01 9.54 -15.08
C ARG A 55 1.08 10.91 -14.37
N GLU A 56 0.64 10.98 -13.12
CA GLU A 56 0.31 12.25 -12.46
C GLU A 56 1.21 12.59 -11.27
N LEU A 57 1.90 11.61 -10.67
CA LEU A 57 2.70 11.81 -9.46
C LEU A 57 3.94 12.71 -9.70
N GLY A 58 4.39 12.83 -10.95
CA GLY A 58 5.52 13.69 -11.34
C GLY A 58 6.91 13.15 -10.96
N PHE A 59 6.99 11.99 -10.31
CA PHE A 59 8.23 11.29 -9.98
C PHE A 59 8.05 9.77 -10.06
N PRO A 60 9.11 9.00 -10.34
CA PRO A 60 9.03 7.54 -10.40
C PRO A 60 8.94 6.90 -8.99
N ILE A 61 8.13 5.86 -8.89
CA ILE A 61 8.15 4.93 -7.75
C ILE A 61 9.18 3.85 -8.06
N HIS A 62 10.17 3.67 -7.17
CA HIS A 62 11.25 2.70 -7.37
C HIS A 62 11.05 1.40 -6.59
N ARG A 63 10.28 1.44 -5.50
CA ARG A 63 10.12 0.33 -4.58
C ARG A 63 8.71 0.30 -3.98
N ALA A 64 8.16 -0.90 -3.85
CA ALA A 64 6.91 -1.18 -3.18
C ALA A 64 7.13 -2.19 -2.05
N PHE A 65 6.65 -1.86 -0.86
CA PHE A 65 6.64 -2.75 0.31
C PHE A 65 5.20 -3.17 0.56
N VAL A 66 4.97 -4.48 0.66
CA VAL A 66 3.61 -5.04 0.55
C VAL A 66 3.32 -5.92 1.75
N SER A 67 2.20 -5.66 2.43
CA SER A 67 1.71 -6.52 3.49
C SER A 67 1.36 -7.92 2.94
N PRO A 68 1.64 -9.02 3.67
CA PRO A 68 1.41 -10.37 3.16
C PRO A 68 -0.06 -10.81 3.12
N PHE A 69 -1.02 -9.98 3.56
CA PHE A 69 -2.43 -10.27 3.31
C PHE A 69 -2.72 -10.36 1.81
N LEU A 70 -3.51 -11.37 1.41
CA LEU A 70 -3.88 -11.64 0.02
C LEU A 70 -4.43 -10.40 -0.67
N ARG A 71 -5.37 -9.68 -0.05
CA ARG A 71 -5.89 -8.40 -0.55
C ARG A 71 -4.80 -7.36 -0.84
N CYS A 72 -3.74 -7.31 -0.03
CA CYS A 72 -2.65 -6.36 -0.20
C CYS A 72 -1.72 -6.81 -1.34
N ALA A 73 -1.39 -8.10 -1.41
CA ALA A 73 -0.61 -8.68 -2.50
C ALA A 73 -1.30 -8.51 -3.85
N GLU A 74 -2.60 -8.78 -3.95
CA GLU A 74 -3.38 -8.59 -5.18
C GLU A 74 -3.49 -7.11 -5.56
N THR A 75 -3.64 -6.21 -4.58
CA THR A 75 -3.62 -4.75 -4.86
C THR A 75 -2.27 -4.35 -5.44
N ALA A 76 -1.17 -4.82 -4.82
CA ALA A 76 0.17 -4.49 -5.26
C ALA A 76 0.48 -5.06 -6.64
N ALA A 77 0.05 -6.30 -6.95
CA ALA A 77 0.23 -6.89 -8.27
C ALA A 77 -0.37 -6.01 -9.38
N GLU A 78 -1.58 -5.51 -9.17
CA GLU A 78 -2.26 -4.63 -10.13
C GLU A 78 -1.61 -3.25 -10.24
N VAL A 79 -1.27 -2.63 -9.10
CA VAL A 79 -0.59 -1.33 -9.05
C VAL A 79 0.78 -1.41 -9.72
N VAL A 80 1.59 -2.42 -9.40
CA VAL A 80 2.94 -2.62 -9.95
C VAL A 80 2.86 -2.92 -11.45
N THR A 81 1.87 -3.70 -11.90
CA THR A 81 1.64 -3.91 -13.34
C THR A 81 1.42 -2.57 -14.04
N ALA A 82 0.56 -1.70 -13.48
CA ALA A 82 0.28 -0.38 -14.07
C ALA A 82 1.51 0.55 -14.05
N LEU A 83 2.28 0.56 -12.96
CA LEU A 83 3.53 1.34 -12.86
C LEU A 83 4.59 0.86 -13.86
N CYS A 84 4.68 -0.45 -14.07
CA CYS A 84 5.64 -1.09 -14.97
C CYS A 84 5.20 -1.11 -16.43
N ALA A 85 3.92 -0.87 -16.75
CA ALA A 85 3.41 -0.93 -18.12
C ALA A 85 4.16 0.05 -19.05
N VAL A 86 4.56 -0.43 -20.22
CA VAL A 86 5.29 0.34 -21.24
C VAL A 86 4.39 0.86 -22.35
N ASP A 87 3.24 0.22 -22.55
CA ASP A 87 2.27 0.57 -23.58
C ASP A 87 1.57 1.90 -23.27
N HIS A 88 1.41 2.76 -24.30
CA HIS A 88 0.66 4.01 -24.20
C HIS A 88 -0.86 3.79 -24.24
N ASP A 89 -1.31 2.66 -24.78
CA ASP A 89 -2.69 2.21 -24.92
C ASP A 89 -3.03 1.06 -23.97
N ASP A 90 -2.30 0.98 -22.84
CA ASP A 90 -2.45 -0.06 -21.82
C ASP A 90 -3.90 -0.24 -21.33
N ASP A 91 -4.68 0.84 -21.37
CA ASP A 91 -6.10 0.86 -21.04
C ASP A 91 -6.95 0.01 -22.00
N LEU A 92 -6.74 0.18 -23.30
CA LEU A 92 -7.50 -0.55 -24.33
C LEU A 92 -7.11 -2.02 -24.35
N ARG A 93 -5.81 -2.31 -24.20
CA ARG A 93 -5.28 -3.67 -24.15
C ARG A 93 -5.81 -4.44 -22.95
N ARG A 94 -5.83 -3.81 -21.76
CA ARG A 94 -6.38 -4.44 -20.57
C ARG A 94 -7.87 -4.72 -20.73
N LEU A 95 -8.65 -3.78 -21.28
CA LEU A 95 -10.08 -3.99 -21.57
C LEU A 95 -10.32 -5.11 -22.59
N ALA A 96 -9.39 -5.31 -23.52
CA ALA A 96 -9.42 -6.41 -24.49
C ALA A 96 -8.93 -7.75 -23.91
N GLY A 97 -8.50 -7.79 -22.64
CA GLY A 97 -7.93 -8.98 -22.00
C GLY A 97 -6.55 -9.37 -22.54
N GLU A 98 -5.85 -8.43 -23.18
CA GLU A 98 -4.51 -8.65 -23.72
C GLU A 98 -3.43 -8.59 -22.63
N THR A 99 -2.36 -9.35 -22.82
CA THR A 99 -1.19 -9.28 -21.95
C THR A 99 -0.44 -7.97 -22.14
N LEU A 100 -0.28 -7.20 -21.07
CA LEU A 100 0.47 -5.95 -21.08
C LEU A 100 1.97 -6.20 -21.12
N SER A 101 2.69 -5.38 -21.89
CA SER A 101 4.14 -5.36 -21.81
C SER A 101 4.56 -4.54 -20.57
N VAL A 102 5.40 -5.15 -19.72
CA VAL A 102 5.85 -4.55 -18.45
C VAL A 102 7.38 -4.49 -18.40
N ASP A 103 7.91 -3.37 -17.89
CA ASP A 103 9.33 -3.19 -17.60
C ASP A 103 9.59 -3.44 -16.10
N PRO A 104 10.13 -4.61 -15.71
CA PRO A 104 10.35 -4.98 -14.31
C PRO A 104 11.54 -4.27 -13.66
N ALA A 105 12.28 -3.42 -14.39
CA ALA A 105 13.33 -2.59 -13.82
C ALA A 105 12.78 -1.34 -13.11
N ARG A 106 11.55 -0.93 -13.43
CA ARG A 106 10.95 0.31 -12.89
C ARG A 106 10.67 0.24 -11.40
N VAL A 107 10.11 -0.88 -10.93
CA VAL A 107 9.69 -1.06 -9.54
C VAL A 107 10.24 -2.38 -8.99
N LYS A 108 10.83 -2.32 -7.79
CA LYS A 108 11.19 -3.49 -6.98
C LYS A 108 10.18 -3.73 -5.86
N VAL A 109 9.78 -4.98 -5.67
CA VAL A 109 8.73 -5.36 -4.72
C VAL A 109 9.30 -6.27 -3.64
N SER A 110 8.98 -5.99 -2.37
CA SER A 110 9.19 -6.91 -1.26
C SER A 110 7.91 -7.10 -0.44
N ILE A 111 7.69 -8.33 0.02
CA ILE A 111 6.61 -8.68 0.94
C ILE A 111 7.14 -8.53 2.36
N GLU A 112 6.47 -7.75 3.21
CA GLU A 112 6.96 -7.34 4.53
C GLU A 112 5.93 -7.67 5.62
N TYR A 113 6.25 -8.63 6.50
CA TYR A 113 5.39 -8.98 7.64
C TYR A 113 5.22 -7.84 8.64
N GLY A 114 6.20 -6.94 8.76
CA GLY A 114 6.09 -5.75 9.61
C GLY A 114 4.94 -4.82 9.23
N LEU A 115 4.37 -4.97 8.02
CA LEU A 115 3.19 -4.22 7.56
C LEU A 115 1.86 -4.95 7.83
N CYS A 116 1.88 -6.07 8.55
CA CYS A 116 0.68 -6.81 8.91
C CYS A 116 -0.21 -6.06 9.92
N GLU A 117 -1.51 -6.05 9.64
CA GLU A 117 -2.55 -5.60 10.56
C GLU A 117 -2.87 -6.61 11.69
N ILE A 118 -2.13 -7.72 11.78
CA ILE A 118 -2.36 -8.83 12.74
C ILE A 118 -2.40 -8.33 14.20
N PHE A 119 -1.67 -7.25 14.51
CA PHE A 119 -1.66 -6.64 15.84
C PHE A 119 -2.82 -5.67 16.10
N SER A 120 -3.80 -5.57 15.19
CA SER A 120 -4.95 -4.68 15.31
C SER A 120 -6.27 -5.42 15.50
N THR A 121 -6.79 -5.38 16.73
CA THR A 121 -8.15 -5.86 17.08
C THR A 121 -9.28 -5.09 16.40
N LYS A 122 -8.96 -4.01 15.66
CA LYS A 122 -9.91 -3.24 14.86
C LYS A 122 -9.79 -3.50 13.34
N GLY A 123 -8.64 -3.96 12.87
CA GLY A 123 -8.42 -4.31 11.46
C GLY A 123 -8.88 -5.73 11.12
N ILE A 124 -8.87 -6.61 12.11
CA ILE A 124 -9.34 -7.99 12.00
C ILE A 124 -10.48 -8.17 13.00
N ARG A 125 -11.64 -8.61 12.51
CA ARG A 125 -12.75 -8.89 13.41
C ARG A 125 -12.40 -10.10 14.27
N VAL A 126 -12.64 -9.99 15.57
CA VAL A 126 -12.26 -11.01 16.57
C VAL A 126 -12.87 -12.38 16.26
N ASP A 127 -14.07 -12.42 15.67
CA ASP A 127 -14.75 -13.63 15.22
C ASP A 127 -14.09 -14.31 14.01
N ARG A 128 -13.10 -13.67 13.37
CA ARG A 128 -12.45 -14.14 12.14
C ARG A 128 -11.00 -14.58 12.34
N ILE A 129 -10.41 -14.33 13.50
CA ILE A 129 -9.04 -14.75 13.84
C ILE A 129 -8.90 -16.27 13.63
N PRO A 130 -7.77 -16.78 13.06
CA PRO A 130 -7.50 -18.21 12.98
C PRO A 130 -7.74 -18.88 14.33
N LYS A 131 -8.53 -19.96 14.36
CA LYS A 131 -8.89 -20.64 15.61
C LYS A 131 -7.70 -21.34 16.28
N ASP A 132 -6.71 -21.70 15.48
CA ASP A 132 -5.41 -22.24 15.87
C ASP A 132 -4.39 -21.14 16.23
N GLY A 133 -4.71 -19.87 15.96
CA GLY A 133 -3.82 -18.72 16.19
C GLY A 133 -2.68 -18.60 15.18
N GLU A 134 -2.62 -19.48 14.17
CA GLU A 134 -1.54 -19.53 13.19
C GLU A 134 -1.85 -18.60 12.01
N TRP A 135 -1.03 -17.56 11.87
CA TRP A 135 -1.08 -16.62 10.75
C TRP A 135 -0.05 -17.02 9.70
N SER A 136 -0.25 -18.16 9.04
CA SER A 136 0.68 -18.61 8.01
C SER A 136 0.41 -17.88 6.69
N PHE A 137 1.46 -17.33 6.10
CA PHE A 137 1.44 -16.77 4.74
C PHE A 137 2.44 -17.53 3.88
N ASN A 138 2.02 -17.98 2.70
CA ASN A 138 2.94 -18.55 1.74
C ASN A 138 3.58 -17.42 0.93
N ILE A 139 4.73 -16.93 1.38
CA ILE A 139 5.44 -15.81 0.75
C ILE A 139 5.77 -16.11 -0.72
N SER A 140 6.15 -17.35 -1.04
CA SER A 140 6.45 -17.72 -2.43
C SER A 140 5.23 -17.63 -3.35
N GLU A 141 4.03 -17.97 -2.85
CA GLU A 141 2.78 -17.78 -3.61
C GLU A 141 2.44 -16.30 -3.79
N LEU A 142 2.62 -15.48 -2.76
CA LEU A 142 2.36 -14.04 -2.83
C LEU A 142 3.34 -13.33 -3.78
N GLU A 143 4.62 -13.70 -3.73
CA GLU A 143 5.65 -13.21 -4.66
C GLU A 143 5.35 -13.61 -6.10
N ALA A 144 4.77 -14.79 -6.34
CA ALA A 144 4.41 -15.27 -7.67
C ALA A 144 3.25 -14.47 -8.30
N MET A 145 2.48 -13.71 -7.50
CA MET A 145 1.44 -12.80 -8.01
C MET A 145 2.02 -11.52 -8.62
N MET A 146 3.25 -11.16 -8.26
CA MET A 146 3.88 -9.93 -8.74
C MET A 146 4.36 -10.08 -10.19
N PRO A 147 4.43 -8.99 -10.97
CA PRO A 147 4.96 -9.05 -12.33
C PRO A 147 6.37 -9.65 -12.35
N ALA A 148 6.62 -10.57 -13.28
CA ALA A 148 7.87 -11.33 -13.34
C ALA A 148 9.11 -10.40 -13.35
N GLY A 149 10.08 -10.66 -12.47
CA GLY A 149 11.31 -9.87 -12.35
C GLY A 149 11.24 -8.62 -11.46
N THR A 150 10.06 -8.29 -10.92
CA THR A 150 9.90 -7.15 -9.98
C THR A 150 10.24 -7.52 -8.54
N VAL A 151 10.06 -8.77 -8.13
CA VAL A 151 10.35 -9.23 -6.76
C VAL A 151 11.85 -9.09 -6.44
N ASP A 152 12.14 -8.39 -5.35
CA ASP A 152 13.48 -8.16 -4.83
C ASP A 152 13.66 -8.87 -3.48
N ARG A 153 14.51 -9.90 -3.48
CA ARG A 153 14.85 -10.72 -2.31
C ARG A 153 16.20 -10.34 -1.68
N THR A 154 16.78 -9.20 -2.09
CA THR A 154 18.09 -8.75 -1.59
C THR A 154 17.99 -8.05 -0.23
N VAL A 155 16.78 -7.71 0.20
CA VAL A 155 16.49 -7.09 1.50
C VAL A 155 15.95 -8.18 2.44
N GLU A 156 16.54 -8.30 3.62
CA GLU A 156 16.02 -9.19 4.66
C GLU A 156 14.65 -8.68 5.14
N CYS A 157 13.61 -9.49 4.95
CA CYS A 157 12.29 -9.23 5.50
C CYS A 157 12.34 -9.31 7.03
N VAL A 158 11.60 -8.45 7.71
CA VAL A 158 11.29 -8.65 9.14
C VAL A 158 10.45 -9.92 9.23
N ASP A 159 11.00 -11.01 9.76
CA ASP A 159 10.33 -12.32 9.79
C ASP A 159 9.38 -12.50 10.99
N GLU A 160 8.53 -13.52 10.94
CA GLU A 160 7.62 -13.90 12.04
C GLU A 160 8.37 -14.25 13.35
N LYS A 161 9.67 -14.59 13.27
CA LYS A 161 10.48 -15.07 14.41
C LYS A 161 11.23 -13.97 15.16
N THR A 162 11.32 -12.77 14.59
CA THR A 162 11.77 -11.60 15.33
C THR A 162 10.68 -11.20 16.31
N ASN A 163 10.84 -11.68 17.55
CA ASN A 163 10.01 -11.40 18.72
C ASN A 163 10.10 -9.93 19.18
N GLN A 164 10.05 -8.99 18.25
CA GLN A 164 9.94 -7.57 18.50
C GLN A 164 8.47 -7.19 18.32
N THR A 165 7.85 -6.81 19.43
CA THR A 165 6.48 -6.32 19.50
C THR A 165 6.32 -5.06 18.65
N PHE A 166 6.06 -5.20 17.35
CA PHE A 166 5.66 -4.08 16.49
C PHE A 166 4.15 -3.93 16.57
N ALA A 167 3.70 -2.99 17.41
CA ALA A 167 2.31 -2.56 17.44
C ALA A 167 2.01 -1.72 16.18
N TYR A 168 1.70 -2.38 15.06
CA TYR A 168 1.15 -1.69 13.89
C TYR A 168 -0.36 -1.51 14.07
N ALA A 169 -0.81 -0.26 14.17
CA ALA A 169 -2.23 0.05 14.16
C ALA A 169 -2.74 -0.12 12.72
N GLY A 170 -3.56 -1.16 12.49
CA GLY A 170 -4.22 -1.54 11.23
C GLY A 170 -5.15 -0.47 10.65
N LYS A 171 -4.56 0.66 10.29
CA LYS A 171 -5.14 1.89 9.76
C LYS A 171 -4.11 2.62 8.89
N GLY A 172 -3.16 1.91 8.25
CA GLY A 172 -1.91 2.46 7.67
C GLY A 172 -2.02 3.90 7.14
N VAL A 173 -2.87 4.14 6.14
CA VAL A 173 -3.11 5.47 5.55
C VAL A 173 -3.62 6.51 6.56
N ARG A 174 -4.65 6.16 7.35
CA ARG A 174 -5.20 7.05 8.39
C ARG A 174 -4.20 7.30 9.52
N ALA A 175 -3.44 6.29 9.93
CA ALA A 175 -2.43 6.42 10.96
C ALA A 175 -1.29 7.35 10.52
N VAL A 176 -0.82 7.19 9.27
CA VAL A 176 0.15 8.09 8.65
C VAL A 176 -0.38 9.53 8.65
N ILE A 177 -1.58 9.76 8.15
CA ILE A 177 -2.13 11.13 8.09
C ILE A 177 -2.32 11.73 9.46
N SER A 178 -2.88 10.99 10.42
CA SER A 178 -3.03 11.48 11.80
C SER A 178 -1.69 11.73 12.51
N ALA A 179 -0.63 11.03 12.14
CA ALA A 179 0.71 11.25 12.70
C ALA A 179 1.35 12.55 12.17
N PHE A 180 1.08 12.91 10.91
CA PHE A 180 1.67 14.09 10.27
C PHE A 180 0.77 15.35 10.31
N LEU A 181 -0.54 15.16 10.49
CA LEU A 181 -1.54 16.22 10.59
C LEU A 181 -2.35 16.01 11.90
N PRO A 182 -1.78 16.36 13.07
CA PRO A 182 -2.40 16.06 14.37
C PRO A 182 -3.73 16.79 14.59
N ASP A 183 -3.92 17.93 13.92
CA ASP A 183 -5.15 18.72 13.98
C ASP A 183 -6.21 18.31 12.95
N VAL A 184 -6.02 17.17 12.28
CA VAL A 184 -6.91 16.70 11.22
C VAL A 184 -7.62 15.40 11.62
N MET A 185 -8.94 15.39 11.45
CA MET A 185 -9.77 14.20 11.62
C MET A 185 -10.04 13.55 10.27
N VAL A 186 -9.40 12.40 10.02
CA VAL A 186 -9.68 11.55 8.86
C VAL A 186 -10.92 10.71 9.13
N TYR A 187 -11.99 10.94 8.36
CA TYR A 187 -13.28 10.25 8.55
C TYR A 187 -13.60 9.25 7.44
N VAL A 188 -13.01 9.40 6.25
CA VAL A 188 -13.12 8.41 5.16
C VAL A 188 -11.74 8.10 4.61
N VAL A 189 -11.47 6.81 4.43
CA VAL A 189 -10.36 6.30 3.61
C VAL A 189 -10.98 5.26 2.69
N GLU A 190 -11.16 5.59 1.42
CA GLU A 190 -11.75 4.69 0.43
C GLU A 190 -10.82 3.51 0.09
N TYR A 191 -11.34 2.51 -0.61
CA TYR A 191 -10.49 1.45 -1.17
C TYR A 191 -9.52 2.03 -2.20
N CYS A 192 -8.28 1.53 -2.22
CA CYS A 192 -7.19 2.07 -3.03
C CYS A 192 -6.83 3.54 -2.74
N ALA A 193 -7.35 4.13 -1.65
CA ALA A 193 -6.96 5.48 -1.24
C ALA A 193 -5.48 5.50 -0.83
N TYR A 194 -4.78 6.59 -1.14
CA TYR A 194 -3.37 6.72 -0.85
C TYR A 194 -2.99 8.10 -0.32
N SER A 195 -1.98 8.18 0.54
CA SER A 195 -1.40 9.44 0.99
C SER A 195 0.01 9.61 0.44
N HIS A 196 0.39 10.83 0.11
CA HIS A 196 1.74 11.19 -0.32
C HIS A 196 2.47 11.94 0.79
N GLN A 197 3.68 11.51 1.11
CA GLN A 197 4.61 12.19 2.00
C GLN A 197 5.92 12.44 1.28
N GLN A 198 6.62 13.49 1.67
CA GLN A 198 7.97 13.76 1.20
C GLN A 198 8.88 14.24 2.32
N ARG A 199 10.19 14.03 2.16
CA ARG A 199 11.22 14.61 3.01
C ARG A 199 12.47 14.91 2.22
N ARG A 200 13.20 15.93 2.65
CA ARG A 200 14.54 16.21 2.13
C ARG A 200 15.53 15.19 2.70
N ILE A 201 16.36 14.62 1.84
CA ILE A 201 17.52 13.83 2.22
C ILE A 201 18.79 14.54 1.72
N SER A 202 19.89 14.38 2.42
CA SER A 202 21.18 14.97 2.04
C SER A 202 22.28 13.96 2.28
N PHE A 203 23.20 13.86 1.33
CA PHE A 203 24.35 12.96 1.43
C PHE A 203 25.59 13.76 1.83
N ASN A 204 26.35 13.21 2.76
CA ASN A 204 27.68 13.71 3.05
C ASN A 204 28.73 13.03 2.15
N SER A 205 29.97 13.49 2.22
CA SER A 205 31.09 12.95 1.44
C SER A 205 31.40 11.47 1.69
N ASP A 206 30.88 10.90 2.78
CA ASP A 206 31.11 9.50 3.18
C ASP A 206 29.94 8.59 2.79
N ASN A 207 29.04 9.03 1.90
CA ASN A 207 27.79 8.35 1.52
C ASN A 207 26.83 8.08 2.71
N LYS A 208 27.02 8.73 3.86
CA LYS A 208 26.03 8.71 4.93
C LYS A 208 24.96 9.74 4.59
N PHE A 209 23.70 9.33 4.70
CA PHE A 209 22.59 10.25 4.49
C PHE A 209 22.07 10.80 5.81
N THR A 210 21.64 12.06 5.79
CA THR A 210 20.76 12.65 6.79
C THR A 210 19.39 12.83 6.17
N ALA A 211 18.34 12.71 6.98
CA ALA A 211 16.96 12.87 6.53
C ALA A 211 16.25 13.88 7.43
N GLY A 212 15.52 14.80 6.80
CA GLY A 212 14.57 15.66 7.49
C GLY A 212 13.31 14.89 7.93
N ASN A 213 12.36 15.62 8.49
CA ASN A 213 11.05 15.08 8.82
C ASN A 213 10.22 14.88 7.55
N PHE A 214 9.31 13.91 7.60
CA PHE A 214 8.29 13.77 6.56
C PHE A 214 7.21 14.82 6.73
N GLU A 215 6.76 15.34 5.61
CA GLU A 215 5.63 16.24 5.48
C GLU A 215 4.60 15.58 4.55
N VAL A 216 3.32 15.68 4.90
CA VAL A 216 2.24 15.24 4.00
C VAL A 216 2.11 16.28 2.90
N VAL A 217 2.17 15.82 1.66
CA VAL A 217 1.92 16.67 0.50
C VAL A 217 0.41 16.68 0.26
N PRO A 218 -0.25 17.86 0.30
CA PRO A 218 -1.59 17.98 -0.20
C PRO A 218 -1.56 17.62 -1.68
N ASP A 219 -2.18 16.49 -2.02
CA ASP A 219 -2.23 16.05 -3.40
C ASP A 219 -3.47 16.70 -4.04
N ASP A 220 -3.27 17.39 -5.16
CA ASP A 220 -4.39 17.93 -5.97
C ASP A 220 -5.16 16.78 -6.67
N LEU A 221 -4.62 15.57 -6.60
CA LEU A 221 -5.26 14.36 -7.07
C LEU A 221 -6.34 13.86 -6.10
N GLU A 222 -7.36 13.21 -6.65
CA GLU A 222 -8.39 12.56 -5.85
C GLU A 222 -7.80 11.30 -5.20
N THR A 223 -7.33 11.47 -3.97
CA THR A 223 -6.65 10.44 -3.17
C THR A 223 -7.58 9.42 -2.51
N GLY A 224 -8.90 9.63 -2.58
CA GLY A 224 -9.90 8.82 -1.85
C GLY A 224 -9.86 9.00 -0.33
N ILE A 225 -9.12 10.00 0.18
CA ILE A 225 -9.08 10.35 1.61
C ILE A 225 -9.93 11.59 1.83
N ARG A 226 -10.80 11.55 2.84
CA ARG A 226 -11.56 12.73 3.30
C ARG A 226 -11.23 13.04 4.74
N PHE A 227 -10.88 14.30 4.97
CA PHE A 227 -10.50 14.80 6.28
C PHE A 227 -11.05 16.21 6.55
N ARG A 228 -11.16 16.61 7.81
CA ARG A 228 -11.57 17.95 8.25
C ARG A 228 -10.63 18.46 9.34
N LEU A 229 -10.51 19.77 9.47
CA LEU A 229 -9.80 20.35 10.60
C LEU A 229 -10.60 20.12 11.89
N THR A 230 -9.89 19.77 12.96
CA THR A 230 -10.49 19.51 14.27
C THR A 230 -11.09 20.79 14.87
N SER A 231 -10.57 21.95 14.49
CA SER A 231 -11.12 23.27 14.84
C SER A 231 -12.51 23.51 14.23
N GLU A 232 -12.77 23.03 13.01
CA GLU A 232 -14.06 23.19 12.34
C GLU A 232 -15.16 22.34 13.00
N LEU A 233 -14.78 21.19 13.60
CA LEU A 233 -15.70 20.34 14.35
C LEU A 233 -16.14 20.96 15.68
N LYS A 234 -15.30 21.79 16.30
CA LYS A 234 -15.61 22.50 17.55
C LYS A 234 -16.50 23.74 17.37
N SER A 235 -16.77 24.14 16.13
CA SER A 235 -17.57 25.33 15.80
C SER A 235 -19.06 25.04 15.58
N VAL A 236 -19.49 23.79 15.81
CA VAL A 236 -20.86 23.30 15.60
C VAL A 236 -21.53 22.87 16.92
N GLU A 237 -20.92 23.18 18.07
CA GLU A 237 -21.51 23.10 19.41
C GLU A 237 -21.73 24.50 19.98
#